data_AF-A0A3N5L862-F1
#
_entry.id   AF-A0A3N5L862-F1
#
_cell.length_a   1.000
_cell.length_b   1.000
_cell.length_c   1.000
_cell.angle_alpha   90.00
_cell.angle_beta   90.00
_cell.angle_gamma   90.00
#
_symmetry.space_group_name_H-M   'P 1'
#
loop_
_entity.id
_entity.type
_entity.pdbx_description
1 polymer ?
#
loop_
_entity_poly.entity_id
_entity_poly.type
_entity_poly.pdbx_seq_one_letter_code
_entity_poly.pdbx_strand_id
1 'polypeptide(L)'
;MYPLRPKQSEILAYTGGKMGVSAVPGSGKTWTLSLLAADLIARGSLAEDQEILVVTLVNSAVDNFHRRVSAFVQDRGLLPNMGYRVRTLHGLAHDIVRERPSLV
;
A
#
# COMPACT_ATOMS: atom_id res chain seq x y z
N MET A 1 -19.73 -9.58 4.38
CA MET A 1 -18.59 -9.31 3.48
C MET A 1 -18.98 -9.78 2.09
N TYR A 2 -18.97 -8.91 1.07
CA TYR A 2 -19.26 -9.33 -0.31
C TYR A 2 -18.08 -10.16 -0.84
N PRO A 3 -18.32 -11.19 -1.68
CA PRO A 3 -17.25 -12.00 -2.24
C PRO A 3 -16.36 -11.15 -3.17
N LEU A 4 -15.05 -11.43 -3.14
CA LEU A 4 -14.07 -10.81 -4.03
C LEU A 4 -14.36 -11.20 -5.48
N ARG A 5 -14.22 -10.25 -6.40
CA ARG A 5 -14.24 -10.57 -7.83
C ARG A 5 -12.97 -11.35 -8.21
N PRO A 6 -13.00 -12.22 -9.23
CA PRO A 6 -11.85 -13.06 -9.61
C PRO A 6 -10.52 -12.30 -9.70
N LYS A 7 -10.50 -11.17 -10.41
CA LYS A 7 -9.30 -10.31 -10.54
C LYS A 7 -8.81 -9.73 -9.21
N GLN A 8 -9.70 -9.50 -8.24
CA GLN A 8 -9.30 -9.03 -6.92
C GLN A 8 -8.65 -10.16 -6.13
N SER A 9 -9.19 -11.37 -6.22
CA SER A 9 -8.58 -12.57 -5.63
C SER A 9 -7.18 -12.84 -6.21
N GLU A 10 -7.01 -12.68 -7.53
CA GLU A 10 -5.71 -12.78 -8.19
C GLU A 10 -4.69 -11.74 -7.65
N ILE A 11 -5.13 -10.49 -7.44
CA ILE A 11 -4.28 -9.45 -6.84
C ILE A 11 -3.90 -9.81 -5.41
N LEU A 12 -4.82 -10.34 -4.60
CA LEU A 12 -4.54 -10.74 -3.21
C LEU A 12 -3.67 -12.00 -3.11
N ALA A 13 -3.60 -12.81 -4.16
CA ALA A 13 -2.68 -13.95 -4.24
C ALA A 13 -1.23 -13.54 -4.53
N TYR A 14 -0.91 -12.24 -4.61
CA TYR A 14 0.45 -11.76 -4.79
C TYR A 14 1.38 -12.26 -3.67
N THR A 15 2.52 -12.82 -4.07
CA THR A 15 3.57 -13.33 -3.18
C THR A 15 4.95 -12.73 -3.45
N GLY A 16 5.14 -12.05 -4.59
CA GLY A 16 6.40 -11.42 -4.96
C GLY A 16 6.51 -11.13 -6.46
N GLY A 17 7.61 -10.50 -6.87
CA GLY A 17 7.88 -10.16 -8.27
C GLY A 17 7.22 -8.86 -8.74
N LYS A 18 6.92 -8.75 -10.03
CA LYS A 18 6.23 -7.58 -10.62
C LYS A 18 4.81 -7.97 -10.98
N MET A 19 3.84 -7.13 -10.62
CA MET A 19 2.44 -7.29 -10.98
C MET A 19 1.91 -6.02 -11.65
N GLY A 20 1.27 -6.18 -12.81
CA GLY A 20 0.57 -5.10 -13.50
C GLY A 20 -0.94 -5.23 -13.32
N VAL A 21 -1.61 -4.18 -12.87
CA VAL A 21 -3.07 -4.16 -12.69
C VAL A 21 -3.68 -3.14 -13.65
N SER A 22 -4.19 -3.63 -14.79
CA SER A 22 -4.97 -2.80 -15.73
C SER A 22 -6.33 -2.46 -15.13
N ALA A 23 -6.76 -1.21 -15.26
CA ALA A 23 -8.01 -0.81 -14.62
C ALA A 23 -8.66 0.47 -15.16
N VAL A 24 -9.99 0.41 -15.23
CA VAL A 24 -10.88 1.53 -15.56
C VAL A 24 -11.27 2.36 -14.32
N PRO A 25 -11.76 3.60 -14.49
CA PRO A 25 -12.36 4.36 -13.39
C PRO A 25 -13.44 3.55 -12.64
N GLY A 26 -13.52 3.72 -11.31
CA GLY A 26 -14.52 3.02 -10.49
C GLY A 26 -14.28 1.52 -10.26
N SER A 27 -13.21 0.93 -10.80
CA SER A 27 -12.98 -0.53 -10.72
C SER A 27 -12.61 -1.08 -9.34
N GLY A 28 -12.56 -0.25 -8.28
CA GLY A 28 -12.20 -0.70 -6.93
C GLY A 28 -10.71 -1.00 -6.70
N LYS A 29 -9.81 -0.46 -7.54
CA LYS A 29 -8.35 -0.60 -7.39
C LYS A 29 -7.86 -0.18 -6.01
N THR A 30 -8.18 1.04 -5.60
CA THR A 30 -7.69 1.61 -4.35
C THR A 30 -8.09 0.75 -3.16
N TRP A 31 -9.31 0.24 -3.16
CA TRP A 31 -9.78 -0.71 -2.14
C TRP A 31 -8.96 -2.01 -2.17
N THR A 32 -8.78 -2.60 -3.34
CA THR A 32 -8.08 -3.90 -3.50
C THR A 32 -6.60 -3.80 -3.14
N LEU A 33 -5.92 -2.73 -3.56
CA LEU A 33 -4.51 -2.50 -3.23
C LEU A 33 -4.31 -2.13 -1.75
N SER A 34 -5.25 -1.40 -1.14
CA SER A 34 -5.21 -1.15 0.31
C SER A 34 -5.39 -2.44 1.10
N LEU A 35 -6.28 -3.32 0.63
CA LEU A 35 -6.49 -4.64 1.24
C LEU A 35 -5.24 -5.52 1.07
N LEU A 36 -4.62 -5.53 -0.11
CA LEU A 36 -3.36 -6.25 -0.34
C LEU A 36 -2.26 -5.76 0.59
N ALA A 37 -2.09 -4.45 0.76
CA ALA A 37 -1.09 -3.91 1.69
C ALA A 37 -1.33 -4.39 3.13
N ALA A 38 -2.58 -4.27 3.63
CA ALA A 38 -2.92 -4.75 4.96
C ALA A 38 -2.71 -6.27 5.12
N ASP A 39 -3.01 -7.04 4.07
CA ASP A 39 -2.81 -8.48 4.06
C ASP A 39 -1.33 -8.86 4.11
N LEU A 40 -0.49 -8.20 3.33
CA LEU A 40 0.96 -8.40 3.34
C LEU A 40 1.60 -8.05 4.69
N ILE A 41 1.13 -6.99 5.36
CA ILE A 41 1.55 -6.65 6.74
C ILE A 41 1.16 -7.80 7.68
N ALA A 42 -0.08 -8.27 7.60
CA ALA A 42 -0.61 -9.29 8.50
C ALA A 42 0.03 -10.67 8.31
N ARG A 43 0.55 -10.98 7.12
CA ARG A 43 1.34 -12.20 6.86
C ARG A 43 2.69 -12.21 7.60
N GLY A 44 3.14 -11.08 8.15
CA GLY A 44 4.40 -10.99 8.90
C GLY A 44 5.64 -11.29 8.06
N SER A 45 5.56 -11.08 6.73
CA SER A 45 6.65 -11.42 5.79
C SER A 45 7.68 -10.30 5.63
N LEU A 46 7.54 -9.20 6.38
CA LEU A 46 8.46 -8.07 6.39
C LEU A 46 9.48 -8.24 7.52
N ALA A 47 10.76 -7.99 7.24
CA ALA A 47 11.76 -7.86 8.29
C ALA A 47 11.47 -6.62 9.16
N GLU A 48 12.09 -6.54 10.35
CA GLU A 48 11.85 -5.43 11.30
C GLU A 48 12.17 -4.04 10.74
N ASP A 49 13.08 -3.95 9.76
CA ASP A 49 13.50 -2.72 9.07
C ASP A 49 12.77 -2.50 7.73
N GLN A 50 11.78 -3.33 7.39
CA GLN A 50 11.05 -3.26 6.14
C GLN A 50 9.62 -2.77 6.32
N GLU A 51 9.15 -2.03 5.32
CA GLU A 51 7.79 -1.50 5.27
C GLU A 51 7.23 -1.57 3.84
N ILE A 52 5.90 -1.61 3.74
CA ILE A 52 5.22 -1.47 2.46
C ILE A 52 5.16 0.01 2.07
N LEU A 53 5.78 0.37 0.95
CA LEU A 53 5.68 1.71 0.40
C LEU A 53 4.60 1.79 -0.68
N VAL A 54 3.57 2.60 -0.44
CA VAL A 54 2.54 2.95 -1.42
C VAL A 54 2.84 4.33 -1.99
N VAL A 55 3.05 4.41 -3.30
CA VAL A 55 3.37 5.68 -3.99
C VAL A 55 2.24 6.08 -4.92
N THR A 56 1.83 7.34 -4.86
CA THR A 56 0.77 7.91 -5.70
C THR A 56 1.14 9.29 -6.26
N LEU A 57 0.31 9.86 -7.12
CA LEU A 57 0.58 11.17 -7.73
C LEU A 57 0.15 12.35 -6.86
N VAL A 58 -0.99 12.23 -6.17
CA VAL A 58 -1.68 13.35 -5.52
C VAL A 58 -1.95 13.08 -4.04
N ASN A 59 -1.95 14.14 -3.22
CA ASN A 59 -2.15 14.04 -1.77
C ASN A 59 -3.52 13.44 -1.40
N SER A 60 -4.58 13.73 -2.17
CA SER A 60 -5.91 13.15 -1.90
C SER A 60 -5.92 11.62 -2.01
N ALA A 61 -5.06 11.04 -2.86
CA ALA A 61 -4.87 9.60 -2.93
C ALA A 61 -4.05 9.08 -1.74
N VAL A 62 -3.06 9.85 -1.25
CA VAL A 62 -2.30 9.52 -0.03
C VAL A 62 -3.26 9.35 1.15
N ASP A 63 -4.13 10.35 1.38
CA ASP A 63 -5.11 10.32 2.47
C ASP A 63 -6.09 9.16 2.35
N ASN A 64 -6.50 8.84 1.11
CA ASN A 64 -7.41 7.72 0.85
C ASN A 64 -6.77 6.38 1.18
N PHE A 65 -5.53 6.17 0.74
CA PHE A 65 -4.78 4.95 1.02
C PHE A 65 -4.47 4.82 2.52
N HIS A 66 -4.00 5.88 3.16
CA HIS A 66 -3.75 5.87 4.61
C HIS A 66 -4.98 5.40 5.37
N ARG A 67 -6.13 6.05 5.17
CA ARG A 67 -7.37 5.72 5.88
C ARG A 67 -7.80 4.27 5.66
N ARG A 68 -7.72 3.75 4.44
CA ARG A 68 -8.16 2.39 4.11
C ARG A 68 -7.21 1.32 4.64
N VAL A 69 -5.91 1.51 4.48
CA VAL A 69 -4.92 0.57 5.02
C VAL A 69 -5.00 0.54 6.54
N SER A 70 -5.06 1.72 7.21
CA SER A 70 -5.24 1.78 8.67
C SER A 70 -6.47 1.01 9.14
N ALA A 71 -7.61 1.19 8.46
CA ALA A 71 -8.84 0.48 8.80
C ALA A 71 -8.69 -1.05 8.64
N PHE A 72 -8.14 -1.52 7.52
CA PHE A 72 -7.96 -2.96 7.29
C PHE A 72 -6.93 -3.63 8.21
N VAL A 73 -5.93 -2.86 8.66
CA VAL A 73 -4.94 -3.29 9.65
C VAL A 73 -5.61 -3.39 11.03
N GLN A 74 -6.40 -2.39 11.43
CA GLN A 74 -7.18 -2.42 12.67
C GLN A 74 -8.19 -3.55 12.70
N ASP A 75 -8.91 -3.80 11.60
CA ASP A 75 -9.87 -4.91 11.48
C ASP A 75 -9.21 -6.29 11.69
N ARG A 76 -7.89 -6.39 11.54
CA ARG A 76 -7.08 -7.60 11.78
C ARG A 76 -6.45 -7.63 13.19
N GLY A 77 -6.78 -6.67 14.04
CA GLY A 77 -6.22 -6.56 15.41
C GLY A 77 -4.79 -6.03 15.48
N LEU A 78 -4.27 -5.45 14.40
CA LEU A 78 -2.92 -4.91 14.32
C LEU A 78 -2.90 -3.40 14.58
N LEU A 79 -1.74 -2.87 14.98
CA LEU A 79 -1.58 -1.44 15.23
C LEU A 79 -1.59 -0.65 13.91
N PRO A 80 -2.47 0.35 13.76
CA PRO A 80 -2.52 1.18 12.56
C PRO A 80 -1.23 1.98 12.39
N ASN A 81 -0.93 2.35 11.14
CA ASN A 81 0.23 3.19 10.78
C ASN A 81 1.60 2.54 11.07
N MET A 82 1.66 1.23 11.31
CA MET A 82 2.91 0.46 11.39
C MET A 82 3.05 -0.47 10.18
N GLY A 83 4.30 -0.70 9.73
CA GLY A 83 4.62 -1.63 8.64
C GLY A 83 4.28 -1.11 7.22
N TYR A 84 3.87 0.15 7.09
CA TYR A 84 3.68 0.79 5.78
C TYR A 84 3.83 2.30 5.83
N ARG A 85 4.12 2.89 4.67
CA ARG A 85 4.05 4.32 4.39
C ARG A 85 3.31 4.59 3.10
N VAL A 86 2.66 5.74 3.04
CA VAL A 86 2.08 6.28 1.81
C VAL A 86 2.72 7.62 1.49
N ARG A 87 3.16 7.78 0.25
CA ARG A 87 3.81 9.00 -0.24
C ARG A 87 3.29 9.38 -1.61
N THR A 88 3.39 10.66 -1.94
CA THR A 88 3.39 11.05 -3.35
C THR A 88 4.74 10.73 -3.99
N LEU A 89 4.82 10.71 -5.32
CA LEU A 89 6.12 10.65 -6.02
C LEU A 89 7.06 11.77 -5.57
N HIS A 90 6.54 13.00 -5.45
CA HIS A 90 7.30 14.14 -4.96
C HIS A 90 7.77 13.95 -3.50
N GLY A 91 6.89 13.45 -2.63
CA GLY A 91 7.24 13.17 -1.23
C GLY A 91 8.32 12.09 -1.11
N LEU A 92 8.24 11.03 -1.93
CA LEU A 92 9.27 10.00 -1.98
C LEU A 92 10.61 10.57 -2.48
N ALA A 93 10.60 11.39 -3.53
CA ALA A 93 11.81 12.01 -4.04
C ALA A 93 12.47 12.91 -2.98
N HIS A 94 11.66 13.68 -2.24
CA HIS A 94 12.15 14.48 -1.12
C HIS A 94 12.77 13.62 -0.01
N ASP A 95 12.13 12.53 0.37
CA ASP A 95 12.64 11.59 1.39
C ASP A 95 14.00 11.02 0.97
N ILE A 96 14.15 10.57 -0.29
CA ILE A 96 15.40 10.00 -0.84
C ILE A 96 16.55 11.02 -0.79
N VAL A 97 16.30 12.27 -1.19
CA VAL A 97 17.33 13.31 -1.19
C VAL A 97 17.76 13.64 0.24
N ARG A 98 16.81 13.75 1.18
CA ARG A 98 17.12 14.07 2.58
C ARG A 98 17.91 12.97 3.29
N GLU A 99 17.68 11.71 2.94
CA GLU A 99 18.42 10.57 3.49
C GLU A 99 19.84 10.44 2.90
N ARG A 100 20.15 11.16 1.80
CA ARG A 100 21.49 11.20 1.18
C ARG A 100 21.93 12.64 0.88
N PRO A 101 22.19 13.45 1.92
CA PRO A 101 22.50 14.87 1.75
C PRO A 101 23.80 15.14 0.97
N SER A 102 24.69 14.14 0.82
CA SER A 102 25.94 14.26 0.07
C SER A 102 25.83 14.11 -1.46
N LEU A 103 24.60 13.99 -2.00
CA LEU A 103 24.34 13.86 -3.45
C LEU A 103 23.85 15.16 -4.12
N VAL A 104 23.85 16.29 -3.39
CA VAL A 104 23.46 17.63 -3.90
C VAL A 104 24.62 18.60 -3.75
#